data_AF-A0A4Q3EMN3-F1
#
_entry.id   AF-A0A4Q3EMN3-F1
#
_cell.length_a   1.000
_cell.length_b   1.000
_cell.length_c   1.000
_cell.angle_alpha   90.00
_cell.angle_beta   90.00
_cell.angle_gamma   90.00
#
_symmetry.space_group_name_H-M   'P 1'
#
loop_
_entity.id
_entity.type
_entity.pdbx_description
1 polymer ?
#
loop_
_entity_poly.entity_id
_entity_poly.type
_entity_poly.pdbx_seq_one_letter_code
_entity_poly.pdbx_strand_id
1 'polypeptide(L)'
;MLKLITAAQMHEADAHTISTEPIASVNLMERASKAFVSYFCNHFPDKNISISVYCGTGNNGGDGLAIARLLKSDDYQNINVKIAGFSDHSTSDFDTNFTRIKEASIDFTELKPQAFPQENAEVLIDALLGSGLNKPLTGAYADLVNHLNALKKQVVAVDVPTGFFAEGVIDPEAVVLKADLVITFQRPKINFLLPESASFMDDFLVVDIGLDEDFLQNLASNYHLTEEKDAVKTVRFRKKFQHKGTFGHALLIAGQAKTMGAALLCSSAAVYAGAGLTTLCLPEAGLTALNTAMPEVMAIVREEKQLPEVEWDKFTVIAAGPGLGKDLQHLMEDLLKNYKKPIVLDADALNM
;
A
#
# COMPACT_ATOMS: atom_id res chain seq x y z
N MET A 1 11.73 -9.37 1.88
CA MET A 1 10.44 -8.70 1.67
C MET A 1 9.74 -8.65 3.00
N LEU A 2 9.06 -7.53 3.28
CA LEU A 2 8.34 -7.31 4.52
C LEU A 2 7.02 -8.09 4.47
N LYS A 3 6.75 -8.96 5.45
CA LYS A 3 5.44 -9.62 5.54
C LYS A 3 4.37 -8.62 5.96
N LEU A 4 3.29 -8.57 5.20
CA LEU A 4 2.07 -7.87 5.58
C LEU A 4 1.21 -8.82 6.39
N ILE A 5 0.57 -8.33 7.44
CA ILE A 5 -0.17 -9.14 8.40
C ILE A 5 -1.58 -8.61 8.59
N THR A 6 -2.49 -9.48 9.02
CA THR A 6 -3.89 -9.12 9.29
C THR A 6 -4.02 -8.38 10.62
N ALA A 7 -5.16 -7.73 10.87
CA ALA A 7 -5.44 -7.10 12.15
C ALA A 7 -5.35 -8.11 13.32
N ALA A 8 -5.84 -9.33 13.13
CA ALA A 8 -5.75 -10.40 14.13
C ALA A 8 -4.29 -10.77 14.45
N GLN A 9 -3.45 -10.88 13.43
CA GLN A 9 -2.02 -11.15 13.60
C GLN A 9 -1.27 -10.00 14.25
N MET A 10 -1.70 -8.75 14.02
CA MET A 10 -1.14 -7.59 14.72
C MET A 10 -1.42 -7.68 16.22
N HIS A 11 -2.64 -8.06 16.61
CA HIS A 11 -2.97 -8.29 18.03
C HIS A 11 -2.13 -9.42 18.66
N GLU A 12 -1.81 -10.48 17.90
CA GLU A 12 -0.89 -11.51 18.35
C GLU A 12 0.53 -10.96 18.57
N ALA A 13 1.01 -10.08 17.69
CA ALA A 13 2.32 -9.44 17.80
C ALA A 13 2.40 -8.45 18.98
N ASP A 14 1.34 -7.68 19.23
CA ASP A 14 1.23 -6.82 20.42
C ASP A 14 1.30 -7.67 21.70
N ALA A 15 0.50 -8.73 21.79
CA ALA A 15 0.47 -9.63 22.94
C ALA A 15 1.82 -10.32 23.16
N HIS A 16 2.48 -10.75 22.08
CA HIS A 16 3.83 -11.32 22.13
C HIS A 16 4.83 -10.31 22.71
N THR A 17 4.84 -9.08 22.19
CA THR A 17 5.76 -8.03 22.61
C THR A 17 5.55 -7.66 24.09
N ILE A 18 4.30 -7.50 24.52
CA ILE A 18 3.91 -7.25 25.92
C ILE A 18 4.46 -8.35 26.85
N SER A 19 4.34 -9.61 26.43
CA SER A 19 4.80 -10.78 27.19
C SER A 19 6.33 -10.89 27.24
N THR A 20 7.01 -10.61 26.12
CA THR A 20 8.47 -10.77 25.99
C THR A 20 9.26 -9.59 26.59
N GLU A 21 8.74 -8.36 26.54
CA GLU A 21 9.36 -7.16 27.14
C GLU A 21 8.89 -6.83 28.57
N PRO A 22 8.24 -7.78 29.25
CA PRO A 22 7.26 -7.56 30.34
C PRO A 22 6.78 -6.11 30.57
N ILE A 23 6.16 -5.48 29.57
CA ILE A 23 5.55 -4.15 29.69
C ILE A 23 4.03 -4.23 29.85
N ALA A 24 3.40 -3.19 30.40
CA ALA A 24 1.94 -3.08 30.37
C ALA A 24 1.45 -2.66 28.96
N SER A 25 0.24 -3.05 28.57
CA SER A 25 -0.38 -2.67 27.28
C SER A 25 -0.42 -1.16 27.06
N VAL A 26 -0.77 -0.39 28.09
CA VAL A 26 -0.74 1.08 28.07
C VAL A 26 0.65 1.67 27.77
N ASN A 27 1.73 0.95 28.08
CA ASN A 27 3.09 1.40 27.75
C ASN A 27 3.44 1.15 26.29
N LEU A 28 2.88 0.11 25.67
CA LEU A 28 2.99 -0.10 24.22
C LEU A 28 2.16 0.96 23.47
N MET A 29 0.95 1.25 23.95
CA MET A 29 0.11 2.36 23.46
C MET A 29 0.84 3.72 23.58
N GLU A 30 1.51 3.98 24.71
CA GLU A 30 2.33 5.18 24.90
C GLU A 30 3.45 5.29 23.84
N ARG A 31 4.06 4.15 23.46
CA ARG A 31 5.09 4.10 22.43
C ARG A 31 4.51 4.41 21.05
N ALA A 32 3.37 3.82 20.70
CA ALA A 32 2.65 4.11 19.46
C ALA A 32 2.26 5.59 19.36
N SER A 33 1.69 6.13 20.43
CA SER A 33 1.30 7.54 20.52
C SER A 33 2.50 8.49 20.43
N LYS A 34 3.65 8.16 21.03
CA LYS A 34 4.90 8.94 20.87
C LYS A 34 5.42 8.91 19.44
N ALA A 35 5.38 7.76 18.78
CA ALA A 35 5.79 7.63 17.39
C ALA A 35 4.88 8.44 16.46
N PHE A 36 3.57 8.39 16.68
CA PHE A 36 2.59 9.24 16.00
C PHE A 36 2.90 10.72 16.19
N VAL A 37 3.02 11.17 17.45
CA VAL A 37 3.24 12.58 17.80
C VAL A 37 4.55 13.09 17.21
N SER A 38 5.62 12.31 17.27
CA SER A 38 6.90 12.66 16.67
C SER A 38 6.77 13.00 15.18
N TYR A 39 6.05 12.17 14.41
CA TYR A 39 5.80 12.48 13.01
C TYR A 39 4.85 13.66 12.84
N PHE A 40 3.73 13.68 13.58
CA PHE A 40 2.73 14.75 13.53
C PHE A 40 3.37 16.12 13.76
N CYS A 41 4.25 16.24 14.77
CA CYS A 41 4.92 17.50 15.09
C CYS A 41 5.85 18.01 13.98
N ASN A 42 6.50 17.10 13.26
CA ASN A 42 7.31 17.45 12.10
C ASN A 42 6.46 17.87 10.89
N HIS A 43 5.29 17.24 10.73
CA HIS A 43 4.36 17.55 9.64
C HIS A 43 3.56 18.84 9.89
N PHE A 44 3.20 19.11 11.15
CA PHE A 44 2.43 20.28 11.60
C PHE A 44 3.24 21.15 12.57
N PRO A 45 4.29 21.85 12.13
CA PRO A 45 5.21 22.55 13.03
C PRO A 45 4.59 23.75 13.77
N ASP A 46 3.46 24.29 13.30
CA ASP A 46 2.77 25.40 13.98
C ASP A 46 2.06 24.92 15.25
N LYS A 47 2.58 25.31 16.42
CA LYS A 47 2.04 24.96 17.73
C LYS A 47 0.72 25.66 18.08
N ASN A 48 0.32 26.66 17.30
CA ASN A 48 -0.95 27.37 17.49
C ASN A 48 -2.09 26.78 16.65
N ILE A 49 -1.80 25.81 15.78
CA ILE A 49 -2.84 25.15 14.98
C ILE A 49 -3.92 24.56 15.89
N SER A 50 -5.17 24.75 15.51
CA SER A 50 -6.31 24.25 16.28
C SER A 50 -6.58 22.78 15.94
N ILE A 51 -6.60 21.93 16.97
CA ILE A 51 -6.68 20.46 16.86
C ILE A 51 -7.88 19.96 17.65
N SER A 52 -8.72 19.16 16.99
CA SER A 52 -9.77 18.37 17.64
C SER A 52 -9.45 16.88 17.52
N VAL A 53 -9.31 16.20 18.65
CA VAL A 53 -9.05 14.76 18.69
C VAL A 53 -10.34 14.01 18.96
N TYR A 54 -10.81 13.24 17.99
CA TYR A 54 -12.03 12.45 18.08
C TYR A 54 -11.70 11.03 18.54
N CYS A 55 -12.07 10.69 19.77
CA CYS A 55 -11.76 9.40 20.38
C CYS A 55 -13.01 8.53 20.53
N GLY A 56 -12.92 7.25 20.15
CA GLY A 56 -13.87 6.23 20.61
C GLY A 56 -13.50 5.75 22.01
N THR A 57 -14.16 4.71 22.52
CA THR A 57 -13.88 4.12 23.85
C THR A 57 -12.99 2.88 23.81
N GLY A 58 -12.54 2.47 22.62
CA GLY A 58 -11.60 1.36 22.41
C GLY A 58 -10.13 1.76 22.50
N ASN A 59 -9.23 0.83 22.16
CA ASN A 59 -7.78 1.08 22.20
C ASN A 59 -7.36 2.23 21.26
N ASN A 60 -7.94 2.34 20.06
CA ASN A 60 -7.65 3.46 19.15
C ASN A 60 -8.01 4.82 19.78
N GLY A 61 -9.11 4.87 20.53
CA GLY A 61 -9.46 6.05 21.32
C GLY A 61 -8.47 6.31 22.45
N GLY A 62 -7.96 5.26 23.09
CA GLY A 62 -6.86 5.34 24.05
C GLY A 62 -5.60 5.97 23.47
N ASP A 63 -5.21 5.58 22.25
CA ASP A 63 -4.13 6.24 21.50
C ASP A 63 -4.46 7.71 21.26
N GLY A 64 -5.68 8.05 20.83
CA GLY A 64 -6.11 9.44 20.65
C GLY A 64 -5.97 10.29 21.93
N LEU A 65 -6.37 9.75 23.09
CA LEU A 65 -6.21 10.42 24.38
C LEU A 65 -4.73 10.60 24.75
N ALA A 66 -3.89 9.59 24.52
CA ALA A 66 -2.46 9.68 24.75
C ALA A 66 -1.79 10.71 23.81
N ILE A 67 -2.16 10.71 22.52
CA ILE A 67 -1.72 11.68 21.51
C ILE A 67 -2.09 13.10 21.95
N ALA A 68 -3.33 13.36 22.36
CA ALA A 68 -3.76 14.68 22.82
C ALA A 68 -2.90 15.18 24.00
N ARG A 69 -2.62 14.31 24.98
CA ARG A 69 -1.75 14.63 26.12
C ARG A 69 -0.31 14.90 25.71
N LEU A 70 0.23 14.12 24.78
CA LEU A 70 1.60 14.27 24.29
C LEU A 70 1.77 15.53 23.44
N LEU A 71 0.80 15.86 22.59
CA LEU A 71 0.79 17.13 21.86
C LEU A 71 0.75 18.32 22.82
N LYS A 72 -0.06 18.25 23.90
CA LYS A 72 -0.06 19.30 24.92
C LYS A 72 1.30 19.45 25.61
N SER A 73 2.01 18.33 25.81
CA SER A 73 3.36 18.31 26.39
C SER A 73 4.42 18.83 25.41
N ASP A 74 4.12 18.87 24.11
CA ASP A 74 4.96 19.41 23.03
C ASP A 74 4.51 20.83 22.60
N ASP A 75 3.93 21.57 23.55
CA ASP A 75 3.52 22.99 23.46
C ASP A 75 2.41 23.33 22.47
N TYR A 76 1.64 22.36 21.96
CA TYR A 76 0.42 22.67 21.23
C TYR A 76 -0.63 23.27 22.17
N GLN A 77 -1.09 24.48 21.84
CA GLN A 77 -1.92 25.26 22.77
C GLN A 77 -3.41 24.97 22.63
N ASN A 78 -3.86 24.70 21.41
CA ASN A 78 -5.27 24.68 21.02
C ASN A 78 -5.77 23.26 20.74
N ILE A 79 -5.79 22.42 21.78
CA ILE A 79 -6.26 21.04 21.69
C ILE A 79 -7.60 20.90 22.41
N ASN A 80 -8.58 20.28 21.75
CA ASN A 80 -9.77 19.77 22.40
C ASN A 80 -9.95 18.28 22.11
N VAL A 81 -10.60 17.57 23.02
CA VAL A 81 -10.92 16.15 22.86
C VAL A 81 -12.43 15.96 22.73
N LYS A 82 -12.87 15.16 21.77
CA LYS A 82 -14.26 14.77 21.57
C LYS A 82 -14.39 13.26 21.78
N ILE A 83 -15.15 12.83 22.78
CA ILE A 83 -15.30 11.41 23.12
C ILE A 83 -16.64 10.90 22.59
N ALA A 84 -16.59 9.99 21.62
CA ALA A 84 -17.75 9.28 21.09
C ALA A 84 -18.08 8.06 21.96
N GLY A 85 -18.70 8.29 23.11
CA GLY A 85 -19.16 7.25 24.05
C GLY A 85 -20.43 6.53 23.59
N PHE A 86 -20.49 6.06 22.33
CA PHE A 86 -21.68 5.39 21.78
C PHE A 86 -21.79 3.90 22.18
N SER A 87 -20.84 3.43 22.99
CA SER A 87 -20.78 2.09 23.57
C SER A 87 -20.77 2.21 25.09
N ASP A 88 -21.45 1.28 25.77
CA ASP A 88 -21.42 1.17 27.24
C ASP A 88 -20.11 0.55 27.77
N HIS A 89 -19.21 0.17 26.87
CA HIS A 89 -17.92 -0.44 27.19
C HIS A 89 -16.76 0.45 26.76
N SER A 90 -15.78 0.58 27.66
CA SER A 90 -14.45 1.12 27.41
C SER A 90 -13.38 0.06 27.69
N THR A 91 -12.22 0.25 27.07
CA THR A 91 -11.03 -0.58 27.29
C THR A 91 -10.21 -0.05 28.47
N SER A 92 -9.44 -0.92 29.14
CA SER A 92 -8.61 -0.51 30.28
C SER A 92 -7.58 0.56 29.93
N ASP A 93 -7.02 0.49 28.71
CA ASP A 93 -6.02 1.45 28.25
C ASP A 93 -6.66 2.80 27.91
N PHE A 94 -7.89 2.80 27.37
CA PHE A 94 -8.71 4.01 27.24
C PHE A 94 -8.97 4.63 28.61
N ASP A 95 -9.45 3.86 29.59
CA ASP A 95 -9.79 4.37 30.93
C ASP A 95 -8.56 4.99 31.63
N THR A 96 -7.40 4.35 31.47
CA THR A 96 -6.13 4.84 31.99
C THR A 96 -5.76 6.19 31.36
N ASN A 97 -5.82 6.30 30.03
CA ASN A 97 -5.51 7.56 29.35
C ASN A 97 -6.59 8.63 29.56
N PHE A 98 -7.85 8.25 29.76
CA PHE A 98 -8.92 9.18 30.10
C PHE A 98 -8.70 9.79 31.49
N THR A 99 -8.23 9.00 32.45
CA THR A 99 -7.79 9.51 33.75
C THR A 99 -6.65 10.51 33.58
N ARG A 100 -5.64 10.19 32.75
CA ARG A 100 -4.51 11.09 32.46
C ARG A 100 -4.93 12.38 31.75
N ILE A 101 -5.96 12.36 30.90
CA ILE A 101 -6.54 13.57 30.28
C ILE A 101 -7.12 14.51 31.34
N LYS A 102 -7.87 13.95 32.32
CA LYS A 102 -8.43 14.73 33.43
C LYS A 102 -7.32 15.33 34.29
N GLU A 103 -6.29 14.55 34.62
CA GLU A 103 -5.12 15.01 35.39
C GLU A 103 -4.34 16.10 34.67
N ALA A 104 -4.21 16.01 33.34
CA ALA A 104 -3.55 17.00 32.49
C ALA A 104 -4.40 18.28 32.27
N SER A 105 -5.63 18.32 32.78
CA SER A 105 -6.57 19.45 32.60
C SER A 105 -6.79 19.81 31.12
N ILE A 106 -6.89 18.81 30.26
CA ILE A 106 -7.23 18.99 28.84
C ILE A 106 -8.74 18.98 28.69
N ASP A 107 -9.28 20.00 28.01
CA ASP A 107 -10.70 20.12 27.77
C ASP A 107 -11.22 18.98 26.89
N PHE A 108 -12.29 18.34 27.34
CA PHE A 108 -12.97 17.28 26.59
C PHE A 108 -14.48 17.49 26.56
N THR A 109 -15.13 16.95 25.53
CA THR A 109 -16.59 16.94 25.36
C THR A 109 -17.04 15.54 25.02
N GLU A 110 -18.00 15.02 25.79
CA GLU A 110 -18.68 13.78 25.44
C GLU A 110 -19.75 14.05 24.38
N LEU A 111 -19.67 13.33 23.26
CA LEU A 111 -20.60 13.44 22.16
C LEU A 111 -21.85 12.59 22.45
N LYS A 112 -23.02 13.14 22.15
CA LYS A 112 -24.28 12.40 22.18
C LYS A 112 -24.64 11.96 20.76
N PRO A 113 -25.28 10.79 20.59
CA PRO A 113 -25.83 10.40 19.30
C PRO A 113 -26.67 11.53 18.70
N GLN A 114 -26.47 11.81 17.40
CA GLN A 114 -27.22 12.83 16.63
C GLN A 114 -27.08 14.28 17.10
N ALA A 115 -26.16 14.57 18.03
CA ALA A 115 -25.87 15.93 18.48
C ALA A 115 -24.38 16.21 18.35
N PHE A 116 -23.95 16.62 17.16
CA PHE A 116 -22.55 16.92 16.86
C PHE A 116 -22.28 18.42 17.08
N PRO A 117 -21.22 18.78 17.84
CA PRO A 117 -20.88 20.16 18.09
C PRO A 117 -20.41 20.86 16.81
N GLN A 118 -20.45 22.19 16.81
CA GLN A 118 -19.70 22.94 15.80
C GLN A 118 -18.20 22.60 15.92
N GLU A 119 -17.57 22.40 14.77
CA GLU A 119 -16.15 22.07 14.68
C GLU A 119 -15.39 23.20 13.98
N ASN A 120 -14.53 23.86 14.73
CA ASN A 120 -13.76 25.02 14.30
C ASN A 120 -12.28 24.70 14.15
N ALA A 121 -11.80 23.54 14.62
CA ALA A 121 -10.42 23.12 14.46
C ALA A 121 -10.03 23.04 12.98
N GLU A 122 -8.76 23.30 12.72
CA GLU A 122 -8.15 23.18 11.39
C GLU A 122 -7.81 21.72 11.09
N VAL A 123 -7.32 21.00 12.10
CA VAL A 123 -6.94 19.59 11.99
C VAL A 123 -7.81 18.73 12.91
N LEU A 124 -8.36 17.68 12.33
CA LEU A 124 -9.05 16.62 13.06
C LEU A 124 -8.11 15.42 13.17
N ILE A 125 -7.96 14.88 14.38
CA ILE A 125 -7.29 13.60 14.59
C ILE A 125 -8.38 12.55 14.77
N ASP A 126 -8.46 11.60 13.85
CA ASP A 126 -9.41 10.49 13.89
C ASP A 126 -8.83 9.32 14.68
N ALA A 127 -9.31 9.17 15.91
CA ALA A 127 -9.03 8.07 16.82
C ALA A 127 -10.35 7.37 17.24
N LEU A 128 -11.39 7.39 16.38
CA LEU A 128 -12.70 6.84 16.73
C LEU A 128 -12.66 5.30 16.76
N LEU A 129 -12.33 4.66 15.64
CA LEU A 129 -12.25 3.21 15.52
C LEU A 129 -11.03 2.80 14.68
N GLY A 130 -10.22 1.87 15.19
CA GLY A 130 -9.04 1.36 14.49
C GLY A 130 -9.30 0.07 13.71
N SER A 131 -8.24 -0.71 13.46
CA SER A 131 -8.26 -1.93 12.64
C SER A 131 -9.12 -3.10 13.16
N GLY A 132 -9.70 -2.98 14.36
CA GLY A 132 -10.58 -4.02 14.96
C GLY A 132 -11.97 -4.09 14.35
N LEU A 133 -12.31 -3.20 13.40
CA LEU A 133 -13.61 -3.19 12.75
C LEU A 133 -13.78 -4.41 11.82
N ASN A 134 -14.86 -5.17 12.01
CA ASN A 134 -15.19 -6.35 11.20
C ASN A 134 -16.58 -6.27 10.53
N LYS A 135 -17.27 -5.14 10.65
CA LYS A 135 -18.57 -4.87 10.05
C LYS A 135 -18.63 -3.42 9.54
N PRO A 136 -19.41 -3.13 8.48
CA PRO A 136 -19.57 -1.78 7.98
C PRO A 136 -20.05 -0.83 9.08
N LEU A 137 -19.60 0.43 9.01
CA LEU A 137 -19.97 1.44 9.98
C LEU A 137 -21.48 1.74 9.89
N THR A 138 -22.15 1.78 11.03
CA THR A 138 -23.61 2.04 11.12
C THR A 138 -23.96 2.92 12.31
N GLY A 139 -25.20 3.41 12.35
CA GLY A 139 -25.75 4.16 13.47
C GLY A 139 -24.99 5.46 13.77
N ALA A 140 -24.86 5.79 15.05
CA ALA A 140 -24.32 7.07 15.51
C ALA A 140 -22.88 7.35 15.02
N TYR A 141 -22.04 6.32 14.85
CA TYR A 141 -20.72 6.48 14.27
C TYR A 141 -20.77 6.83 12.78
N ALA A 142 -21.66 6.18 12.01
CA ALA A 142 -21.84 6.53 10.60
C ALA A 142 -22.37 7.95 10.43
N ASP A 143 -23.31 8.37 11.27
CA ASP A 143 -23.83 9.74 11.29
C ASP A 143 -22.71 10.75 11.60
N LEU A 144 -21.84 10.45 12.58
CA LEU A 144 -20.71 11.30 12.94
C LEU A 144 -19.70 11.38 11.78
N VAL A 145 -19.33 10.26 11.18
CA VAL A 145 -18.39 10.23 10.05
C VAL A 145 -18.93 11.04 8.86
N ASN A 146 -20.21 10.88 8.53
CA ASN A 146 -20.86 11.68 7.48
C ASN A 146 -20.84 13.18 7.80
N HIS A 147 -21.08 13.54 9.06
CA HIS A 147 -20.96 14.92 9.51
C HIS A 147 -19.53 15.45 9.35
N LEU A 148 -18.52 14.72 9.81
CA LEU A 148 -17.11 15.14 9.73
C LEU A 148 -16.62 15.28 8.29
N ASN A 149 -16.95 14.33 7.41
CA ASN A 149 -16.64 14.41 5.99
C ASN A 149 -17.24 15.66 5.31
N ALA A 150 -18.40 16.14 5.78
CA ALA A 150 -19.03 17.33 5.23
C ALA A 150 -18.30 18.64 5.60
N LEU A 151 -17.48 18.63 6.67
CA LEU A 151 -16.76 19.81 7.16
C LEU A 151 -15.54 20.19 6.30
N LYS A 152 -15.01 19.26 5.48
CA LYS A 152 -13.83 19.44 4.62
C LYS A 152 -12.62 20.02 5.38
N LYS A 153 -12.36 19.46 6.56
CA LYS A 153 -11.18 19.75 7.39
C LYS A 153 -10.03 18.85 7.00
N GLN A 154 -8.82 19.22 7.43
CA GLN A 154 -7.69 18.31 7.33
C GLN A 154 -7.83 17.21 8.38
N VAL A 155 -7.73 15.95 7.98
CA VAL A 155 -7.94 14.77 8.83
C VAL A 155 -6.68 13.92 8.86
N VAL A 156 -6.19 13.65 10.07
CA VAL A 156 -5.10 12.70 10.33
C VAL A 156 -5.67 11.50 11.07
N ALA A 157 -5.72 10.34 10.43
CA ALA A 157 -6.22 9.11 11.05
C ALA A 157 -5.13 8.39 11.85
N VAL A 158 -5.53 7.90 13.03
CA VAL A 158 -4.73 7.05 13.90
C VAL A 158 -4.98 5.60 13.53
N ASP A 159 -3.90 4.92 13.14
CA ASP A 159 -3.87 3.53 12.66
C ASP A 159 -4.59 3.27 11.33
N VAL A 160 -5.89 3.54 11.26
CA VAL A 160 -6.76 3.31 10.11
C VAL A 160 -7.88 4.37 10.12
N PRO A 161 -8.33 4.90 8.96
CA PRO A 161 -9.49 5.78 8.94
C PRO A 161 -10.74 5.06 9.47
N THR A 162 -11.50 5.72 10.33
CA THR A 162 -12.68 5.14 10.95
C THR A 162 -13.70 4.69 9.91
N GLY A 163 -14.06 3.41 9.95
CA GLY A 163 -14.96 2.76 8.98
C GLY A 163 -14.22 1.99 7.89
N PHE A 164 -12.90 2.17 7.74
CA PHE A 164 -12.09 1.48 6.74
C PHE A 164 -11.65 0.10 7.24
N PHE A 165 -11.74 -0.92 6.39
CA PHE A 165 -11.23 -2.26 6.71
C PHE A 165 -9.75 -2.38 6.41
N ALA A 166 -8.96 -2.86 7.37
CA ALA A 166 -7.51 -3.07 7.21
C ALA A 166 -7.16 -4.16 6.18
N GLU A 167 -8.07 -5.10 5.96
CA GLU A 167 -7.95 -6.17 4.96
C GLU A 167 -9.31 -6.59 4.39
N GLY A 168 -9.32 -7.23 3.23
CA GLY A 168 -10.52 -7.79 2.60
C GLY A 168 -11.10 -6.90 1.50
N VAL A 169 -12.39 -7.07 1.21
CA VAL A 169 -13.06 -6.32 0.14
C VAL A 169 -13.26 -4.87 0.56
N ILE A 170 -12.81 -3.92 -0.27
CA ILE A 170 -13.07 -2.49 -0.11
C ILE A 170 -14.37 -2.18 -0.85
N ASP A 171 -15.41 -1.81 -0.10
CA ASP A 171 -16.67 -1.31 -0.66
C ASP A 171 -16.54 0.20 -0.93
N PRO A 172 -16.61 0.66 -2.21
CA PRO A 172 -16.48 2.07 -2.55
C PRO A 172 -17.58 2.95 -1.95
N GLU A 173 -18.72 2.37 -1.55
CA GLU A 173 -19.84 3.09 -0.94
C GLU A 173 -19.83 3.01 0.59
N ALA A 174 -18.77 2.44 1.20
CA ALA A 174 -18.65 2.36 2.64
C ALA A 174 -18.58 3.75 3.30
N VAL A 175 -19.23 3.89 4.46
CA VAL A 175 -19.12 5.09 5.28
C VAL A 175 -17.78 5.05 6.02
N VAL A 176 -16.82 5.81 5.49
CA VAL A 176 -15.45 5.93 6.00
C VAL A 176 -15.11 7.41 6.17
N LEU A 177 -14.44 7.76 7.28
CA LEU A 177 -13.91 9.11 7.46
C LEU A 177 -12.72 9.29 6.52
N LYS A 178 -12.81 10.25 5.59
CA LYS A 178 -11.75 10.50 4.63
C LYS A 178 -10.57 11.15 5.31
N ALA A 179 -9.37 10.61 5.11
CA ALA A 179 -8.15 11.05 5.77
C ALA A 179 -7.15 11.62 4.75
N ASP A 180 -6.69 12.85 4.95
CA ASP A 180 -5.57 13.40 4.16
C ASP A 180 -4.27 12.65 4.46
N LEU A 181 -4.13 12.14 5.68
CA LEU A 181 -2.98 11.37 6.12
C LEU A 181 -3.42 10.28 7.12
N VAL A 182 -2.90 9.07 6.95
CA VAL A 182 -2.99 8.00 7.95
C VAL A 182 -1.63 7.73 8.55
N ILE A 183 -1.53 7.74 9.87
CA ILE A 183 -0.30 7.32 10.58
C ILE A 183 -0.60 5.98 11.24
N THR A 184 -0.04 4.91 10.68
CA THR A 184 -0.25 3.53 11.15
C THR A 184 0.99 2.96 11.83
N PHE A 185 0.79 1.92 12.63
CA PHE A 185 1.80 1.38 13.53
C PHE A 185 2.39 0.07 13.01
N GLN A 186 3.72 -0.05 13.08
CA GLN A 186 4.57 -1.21 12.77
C GLN A 186 4.55 -1.71 11.32
N ARG A 187 3.36 -1.84 10.70
CA ARG A 187 3.13 -2.34 9.35
C ARG A 187 2.00 -1.59 8.68
N PRO A 188 2.09 -1.37 7.35
CA PRO A 188 0.93 -0.89 6.61
C PRO A 188 -0.14 -1.99 6.60
N LYS A 189 -1.41 -1.56 6.62
CA LYS A 189 -2.52 -2.51 6.46
C LYS A 189 -2.57 -3.00 5.02
N ILE A 190 -3.06 -4.22 4.80
CA ILE A 190 -3.07 -4.84 3.45
C ILE A 190 -3.85 -3.96 2.47
N ASN A 191 -5.01 -3.47 2.89
CA ASN A 191 -5.86 -2.66 2.03
C ASN A 191 -5.23 -1.32 1.66
N PHE A 192 -4.27 -0.79 2.44
CA PHE A 192 -3.61 0.49 2.11
C PHE A 192 -2.85 0.47 0.78
N LEU A 193 -2.52 -0.73 0.29
CA LEU A 193 -1.75 -0.95 -0.93
C LEU A 193 -2.63 -1.24 -2.15
N LEU A 194 -3.96 -1.09 -2.01
CA LEU A 194 -4.93 -1.33 -3.08
C LEU A 194 -5.42 0.01 -3.67
N PRO A 195 -5.60 0.13 -5.00
CA PRO A 195 -6.04 1.38 -5.64
C PRO A 195 -7.36 1.94 -5.10
N GLU A 196 -8.28 1.07 -4.67
CA GLU A 196 -9.59 1.43 -4.15
C GLU A 196 -9.50 2.28 -2.86
N SER A 197 -8.39 2.17 -2.11
CA SER A 197 -8.13 3.00 -0.94
C SER A 197 -7.99 4.48 -1.23
N ALA A 198 -7.62 4.86 -2.45
CA ALA A 198 -7.42 6.26 -2.84
C ALA A 198 -8.70 7.11 -2.73
N SER A 199 -9.89 6.47 -2.63
CA SER A 199 -11.15 7.17 -2.40
C SER A 199 -11.37 7.61 -0.94
N PHE A 200 -10.60 7.03 -0.01
CA PHE A 200 -10.75 7.14 1.43
C PHE A 200 -9.56 7.77 2.14
N MET A 201 -8.37 7.69 1.55
CA MET A 201 -7.18 8.34 2.09
C MET A 201 -6.25 8.82 0.98
N ASP A 202 -5.58 9.95 1.22
CA ASP A 202 -4.65 10.54 0.25
C ASP A 202 -3.23 10.00 0.41
N ASP A 203 -2.76 9.80 1.65
CA ASP A 203 -1.43 9.27 1.95
C ASP A 203 -1.41 8.47 3.28
N PHE A 204 -0.41 7.61 3.44
CA PHE A 204 -0.16 6.93 4.70
C PHE A 204 1.33 6.82 5.04
N LEU A 205 1.63 6.81 6.33
CA LEU A 205 2.96 6.56 6.87
C LEU A 205 2.90 5.45 7.91
N VAL A 206 3.91 4.58 7.90
CA VAL A 206 4.13 3.57 8.92
C VAL A 206 5.18 4.07 9.91
N VAL A 207 4.83 4.16 11.19
CA VAL A 207 5.78 4.43 12.27
C VAL A 207 6.15 3.15 13.01
N ASP A 208 7.42 3.04 13.37
CA ASP A 208 7.94 1.92 14.15
C ASP A 208 7.55 2.08 15.62
N ILE A 209 6.94 1.03 16.18
CA ILE A 209 6.54 0.97 17.60
C ILE A 209 7.28 -0.16 18.32
N GLY A 210 8.35 -0.69 17.74
CA GLY A 210 9.22 -1.68 18.35
C GLY A 210 8.52 -2.98 18.69
N LEU A 211 7.61 -3.46 17.82
CA LEU A 211 7.16 -4.84 17.94
C LEU A 211 8.31 -5.79 17.54
N ASP A 212 8.26 -7.02 18.05
CA ASP A 212 9.26 -8.04 17.74
C ASP A 212 9.26 -8.40 16.25
N GLU A 213 10.30 -7.95 15.53
CA GLU A 213 10.46 -8.16 14.10
C GLU A 213 10.64 -9.64 13.74
N ASP A 214 11.34 -10.42 14.57
CA ASP A 214 11.55 -11.84 14.32
C ASP A 214 10.23 -12.61 14.46
N PHE A 215 9.40 -12.24 15.45
CA PHE A 215 8.04 -12.77 15.57
C PHE A 215 7.21 -12.45 14.33
N LEU A 216 7.17 -11.18 13.91
CA LEU A 216 6.42 -10.72 12.74
C LEU A 216 6.84 -11.44 11.45
N GLN A 217 8.14 -11.65 11.24
CA GLN A 217 8.66 -12.36 10.07
C GLN A 217 8.38 -13.86 10.11
N ASN A 218 8.07 -14.44 11.27
CA ASN A 218 7.72 -15.85 11.40
C ASN A 218 6.21 -16.13 11.26
N LEU A 219 5.36 -15.09 11.30
CA LEU A 219 3.93 -15.24 11.03
C LEU A 219 3.67 -15.72 9.59
N ALA A 220 2.62 -16.51 9.41
CA ALA A 220 2.17 -16.93 8.08
C ALA A 220 1.55 -15.74 7.34
N SER A 221 1.99 -15.47 6.11
CA SER A 221 1.37 -14.45 5.27
C SER A 221 1.46 -14.78 3.79
N ASN A 222 0.38 -14.50 3.08
CA ASN A 222 0.32 -14.57 1.61
C ASN A 222 0.76 -13.25 0.96
N TYR A 223 0.91 -12.18 1.75
CA TYR A 223 1.14 -10.82 1.27
C TYR A 223 2.51 -10.32 1.71
N HIS A 224 3.26 -9.79 0.74
CA HIS A 224 4.60 -9.28 0.97
C HIS A 224 4.74 -7.90 0.32
N LEU A 225 5.20 -6.93 1.10
CA LEU A 225 5.61 -5.64 0.58
C LEU A 225 7.05 -5.74 0.09
N THR A 226 7.24 -5.41 -1.18
CA THR A 226 8.57 -5.32 -1.79
C THR A 226 9.12 -3.92 -1.55
N GLU A 227 10.28 -3.84 -0.91
CA GLU A 227 10.99 -2.60 -0.68
C GLU A 227 12.24 -2.51 -1.59
N GLU A 228 12.87 -1.33 -1.67
CA GLU A 228 14.08 -1.13 -2.47
C GLU A 228 15.17 -2.18 -2.15
N LYS A 229 15.40 -2.45 -0.86
CA LYS A 229 16.37 -3.46 -0.39
C LYS A 229 16.09 -4.87 -0.92
N ASP A 230 14.83 -5.18 -1.25
CA ASP A 230 14.45 -6.45 -1.85
C ASP A 230 14.71 -6.44 -3.35
N ALA A 231 14.37 -5.35 -4.04
CA ALA A 231 14.63 -5.17 -5.45
C ALA A 231 16.13 -5.31 -5.76
N VAL A 232 17.00 -4.64 -4.99
CA VAL A 232 18.46 -4.73 -5.13
C VAL A 232 18.98 -6.17 -5.05
N LYS A 233 18.39 -7.01 -4.18
CA LYS A 233 18.79 -8.42 -4.03
C LYS A 233 18.42 -9.29 -5.24
N THR A 234 17.47 -8.86 -6.07
CA THR A 234 17.07 -9.60 -7.28
C THR A 234 17.94 -9.28 -8.50
N VAL A 235 18.70 -8.18 -8.46
CA VAL A 235 19.57 -7.74 -9.55
C VAL A 235 20.71 -8.75 -9.79
N ARG A 236 20.84 -9.21 -11.04
CA ARG A 236 21.93 -10.10 -11.45
C ARG A 236 23.13 -9.31 -11.96
N PHE A 237 24.18 -9.21 -11.15
CA PHE A 237 25.43 -8.56 -11.52
C PHE A 237 26.29 -9.41 -12.47
N ARG A 238 26.93 -8.77 -13.47
CA ARG A 238 27.83 -9.45 -14.42
C ARG A 238 29.24 -9.63 -13.84
N LYS A 239 29.74 -10.86 -13.81
CA LYS A 239 31.12 -11.19 -13.44
C LYS A 239 32.06 -10.99 -14.64
N LYS A 240 33.34 -10.71 -14.36
CA LYS A 240 34.38 -10.31 -15.35
C LYS A 240 34.55 -11.23 -16.57
N PHE A 241 34.28 -12.52 -16.42
CA PHE A 241 34.51 -13.53 -17.46
C PHE A 241 33.24 -14.19 -17.99
N GLN A 242 32.06 -13.57 -17.77
CA GLN A 242 30.81 -14.05 -18.35
C GLN A 242 30.62 -13.48 -19.77
N HIS A 243 29.93 -14.23 -20.62
CA HIS A 243 29.68 -13.87 -22.02
C HIS A 243 28.18 -13.74 -22.30
N LYS A 244 27.82 -13.27 -23.50
CA LYS A 244 26.42 -13.06 -23.92
C LYS A 244 25.52 -14.28 -23.66
N GLY A 245 25.95 -15.49 -24.02
CA GLY A 245 25.19 -16.72 -23.74
C GLY A 245 24.90 -17.01 -22.25
N THR A 246 25.67 -16.45 -21.31
CA THR A 246 25.43 -16.61 -19.87
C THR A 246 24.15 -15.91 -19.40
N PHE A 247 23.72 -14.86 -20.10
CA PHE A 247 22.55 -14.03 -19.73
C PHE A 247 21.32 -14.35 -20.59
N GLY A 248 21.31 -15.53 -21.21
CA GLY A 248 20.18 -16.04 -21.99
C GLY A 248 19.93 -15.29 -23.30
N HIS A 249 18.93 -15.78 -24.01
CA HIS A 249 18.44 -15.20 -25.26
C HIS A 249 16.93 -14.98 -25.15
N ALA A 250 16.52 -13.72 -25.13
CA ALA A 250 15.11 -13.32 -25.12
C ALA A 250 14.57 -13.18 -26.56
N LEU A 251 13.43 -13.78 -26.85
CA LEU A 251 12.63 -13.47 -28.04
C LEU A 251 11.43 -12.62 -27.62
N LEU A 252 11.14 -11.57 -28.38
CA LEU A 252 9.97 -10.74 -28.20
C LEU A 252 9.10 -10.87 -29.45
N ILE A 253 7.83 -11.22 -29.30
CA ILE A 253 6.86 -11.33 -30.39
C ILE A 253 5.87 -10.18 -30.20
N ALA A 254 6.18 -9.05 -30.84
CA ALA A 254 5.50 -7.79 -30.58
C ALA A 254 5.38 -6.94 -31.84
N GLY A 255 4.44 -5.99 -31.85
CA GLY A 255 4.26 -4.98 -32.87
C GLY A 255 3.50 -5.41 -34.14
N GLN A 256 2.82 -4.43 -34.74
CA GLN A 256 2.32 -4.44 -36.10
C GLN A 256 2.63 -3.08 -36.74
N ALA A 257 2.26 -2.89 -38.02
CA ALA A 257 2.58 -1.66 -38.77
C ALA A 257 2.24 -0.35 -38.02
N LYS A 258 1.16 -0.33 -37.23
CA LYS A 258 0.68 0.86 -36.51
C LYS A 258 1.11 0.96 -35.05
N THR A 259 1.79 -0.06 -34.51
CA THR A 259 2.09 -0.18 -33.06
C THR A 259 3.55 -0.58 -32.81
N MET A 260 4.43 -0.35 -33.79
CA MET A 260 5.86 -0.73 -33.71
C MET A 260 6.55 -0.14 -32.47
N GLY A 261 6.09 1.01 -31.96
CA GLY A 261 6.60 1.59 -30.71
C GLY A 261 6.53 0.64 -29.51
N ALA A 262 5.48 -0.18 -29.39
CA ALA A 262 5.37 -1.18 -28.32
C ALA A 262 6.48 -2.23 -28.39
N ALA A 263 6.79 -2.68 -29.61
CA ALA A 263 7.85 -3.65 -29.88
C ALA A 263 9.25 -3.10 -29.59
N LEU A 264 9.49 -1.83 -29.92
CA LEU A 264 10.76 -1.16 -29.62
C LEU A 264 10.94 -0.94 -28.11
N LEU A 265 9.88 -0.51 -27.40
CA LEU A 265 9.95 -0.30 -25.95
C LEU A 265 10.23 -1.60 -25.18
N CYS A 266 9.54 -2.71 -25.52
CA CYS A 266 9.80 -3.99 -24.84
C CYS A 266 11.19 -4.55 -25.18
N SER A 267 11.67 -4.33 -26.41
CA SER A 267 13.05 -4.69 -26.83
C SER A 267 14.09 -3.90 -26.05
N SER A 268 13.89 -2.60 -25.90
CA SER A 268 14.76 -1.73 -25.10
C SER A 268 14.80 -2.16 -23.65
N ALA A 269 13.64 -2.50 -23.06
CA ALA A 269 13.58 -2.97 -21.68
C ALA A 269 14.36 -4.29 -21.50
N ALA A 270 14.27 -5.23 -22.43
CA ALA A 270 15.01 -6.50 -22.36
C ALA A 270 16.54 -6.31 -22.44
N VAL A 271 17.02 -5.43 -23.34
CA VAL A 271 18.44 -5.08 -23.44
C VAL A 271 18.91 -4.39 -22.17
N TYR A 272 18.17 -3.39 -21.69
CA TYR A 272 18.50 -2.62 -20.49
C TYR A 272 18.52 -3.48 -19.21
N ALA A 273 17.57 -4.41 -19.08
CA ALA A 273 17.52 -5.36 -17.97
C ALA A 273 18.69 -6.38 -17.98
N GLY A 274 19.51 -6.39 -19.02
CA GLY A 274 20.75 -7.14 -19.08
C GLY A 274 20.64 -8.50 -19.76
N ALA A 275 19.64 -8.71 -20.63
CA ALA A 275 19.60 -9.89 -21.50
C ALA A 275 20.92 -10.04 -22.29
N GLY A 276 21.35 -11.28 -22.48
CA GLY A 276 22.59 -11.57 -23.19
C GLY A 276 22.46 -11.38 -24.70
N LEU A 277 21.34 -11.84 -25.24
CA LEU A 277 20.90 -11.69 -26.62
C LEU A 277 19.42 -11.32 -26.61
N THR A 278 19.03 -10.40 -27.49
CA THR A 278 17.62 -10.01 -27.68
C THR A 278 17.29 -10.13 -29.16
N THR A 279 16.20 -10.82 -29.46
CA THR A 279 15.62 -10.89 -30.81
C THR A 279 14.19 -10.38 -30.75
N LEU A 280 13.83 -9.47 -31.65
CA LEU A 280 12.46 -9.07 -31.90
C LEU A 280 11.94 -9.81 -33.13
N CYS A 281 10.85 -10.53 -32.95
CA CYS A 281 10.00 -11.01 -34.03
C CYS A 281 8.99 -9.89 -34.36
N LEU A 282 8.95 -9.43 -35.61
CA LEU A 282 8.11 -8.32 -36.07
C LEU A 282 7.74 -8.47 -37.56
N PRO A 283 6.71 -7.79 -38.07
CA PRO A 283 6.49 -7.70 -39.52
C PRO A 283 7.60 -6.89 -40.20
N GLU A 284 7.83 -7.15 -41.49
CA GLU A 284 8.87 -6.50 -42.29
C GLU A 284 8.80 -4.96 -42.23
N ALA A 285 7.58 -4.41 -42.20
CA ALA A 285 7.32 -2.97 -42.11
C ALA A 285 8.01 -2.26 -40.92
N GLY A 286 8.36 -2.99 -39.85
CA GLY A 286 9.05 -2.42 -38.70
C GLY A 286 10.57 -2.49 -38.73
N LEU A 287 11.18 -3.17 -39.71
CA LEU A 287 12.63 -3.40 -39.73
C LEU A 287 13.43 -2.10 -39.76
N THR A 288 12.99 -1.12 -40.57
CA THR A 288 13.64 0.19 -40.63
C THR A 288 13.61 0.89 -39.27
N ALA A 289 12.48 0.84 -38.58
CA ALA A 289 12.34 1.45 -37.26
C ALA A 289 13.25 0.76 -36.23
N LEU A 290 13.27 -0.58 -36.23
CA LEU A 290 14.16 -1.38 -35.37
C LEU A 290 15.63 -1.07 -35.61
N ASN A 291 16.09 -1.19 -36.86
CA ASN A 291 17.50 -1.03 -37.21
C ASN A 291 18.00 0.41 -37.00
N THR A 292 17.11 1.39 -37.07
CA THR A 292 17.45 2.81 -36.80
C THR A 292 17.55 3.09 -35.31
N ALA A 293 16.60 2.58 -34.50
CA ALA A 293 16.51 2.89 -33.08
C ALA A 293 17.37 1.98 -32.20
N MET A 294 17.51 0.71 -32.57
CA MET A 294 18.07 -0.36 -31.76
C MET A 294 18.84 -1.40 -32.62
N PRO A 295 19.94 -0.99 -33.28
CA PRO A 295 20.71 -1.88 -34.15
C PRO A 295 21.32 -3.10 -33.44
N GLU A 296 21.40 -3.09 -32.11
CA GLU A 296 21.85 -4.22 -31.29
C GLU A 296 20.82 -5.35 -31.15
N VAL A 297 19.55 -5.09 -31.44
CA VAL A 297 18.47 -6.08 -31.36
C VAL A 297 18.36 -6.81 -32.70
N MET A 298 18.44 -8.15 -32.64
CA MET A 298 18.29 -8.97 -33.84
C MET A 298 16.82 -9.02 -34.29
N ALA A 299 16.59 -9.15 -35.59
CA ALA A 299 15.26 -9.27 -36.16
C ALA A 299 14.94 -10.69 -36.60
N ILE A 300 13.71 -11.13 -36.35
CA ILE A 300 13.05 -12.23 -37.05
C ILE A 300 11.83 -11.63 -37.73
N VAL A 301 11.75 -11.77 -39.05
CA VAL A 301 10.62 -11.25 -39.80
C VAL A 301 9.51 -12.29 -39.79
N ARG A 302 8.31 -11.88 -39.40
CA ARG A 302 7.10 -12.70 -39.50
C ARG A 302 6.14 -12.15 -40.54
N GLU A 303 5.31 -13.04 -41.08
CA GLU A 303 4.06 -12.61 -41.70
C GLU A 303 3.11 -12.09 -40.62
N GLU A 304 2.17 -11.20 -40.97
CA GLU A 304 1.34 -10.51 -39.96
C GLU A 304 0.66 -11.46 -38.97
N LYS A 305 0.24 -12.64 -39.44
CA LYS A 305 -0.57 -13.59 -38.65
C LYS A 305 0.11 -14.92 -38.30
N GLN A 306 1.34 -15.14 -38.76
CA GLN A 306 1.98 -16.46 -38.66
C GLN A 306 3.40 -16.30 -38.15
N LEU A 307 3.80 -17.21 -37.25
CA LEU A 307 5.18 -17.27 -36.81
C LEU A 307 6.03 -17.93 -37.90
N PRO A 308 7.23 -17.38 -38.16
CA PRO A 308 8.17 -18.07 -39.03
C PRO A 308 8.67 -19.34 -38.34
N GLU A 309 9.15 -20.30 -39.14
CA GLU A 309 9.88 -21.43 -38.59
C GLU A 309 11.16 -20.94 -37.93
N VAL A 310 11.25 -21.16 -36.61
CA VAL A 310 12.40 -20.77 -35.81
C VAL A 310 12.83 -21.93 -34.92
N GLU A 311 14.14 -22.00 -34.69
CA GLU A 311 14.70 -22.91 -33.68
C GLU A 311 14.35 -22.39 -32.28
N TRP A 312 13.21 -22.87 -31.75
CA TRP A 312 12.65 -22.44 -30.45
C TRP A 312 13.60 -22.67 -29.27
N ASP A 313 14.43 -23.73 -29.34
CA ASP A 313 15.29 -24.16 -28.24
C ASP A 313 16.45 -23.22 -27.93
N LYS A 314 16.83 -22.32 -28.86
CA LYS A 314 17.88 -21.32 -28.57
C LYS A 314 17.41 -20.23 -27.61
N PHE A 315 16.09 -20.00 -27.53
CA PHE A 315 15.54 -18.97 -26.65
C PHE A 315 15.40 -19.50 -25.23
N THR A 316 15.73 -18.63 -24.27
CA THR A 316 15.62 -18.89 -22.83
C THR A 316 14.27 -18.43 -22.29
N VAL A 317 13.75 -17.33 -22.84
CA VAL A 317 12.43 -16.75 -22.51
C VAL A 317 11.82 -16.16 -23.77
N ILE A 318 10.50 -16.24 -23.89
CA ILE A 318 9.74 -15.55 -24.93
C ILE A 318 8.76 -14.60 -24.26
N ALA A 319 8.67 -13.35 -24.72
CA ALA A 319 7.55 -12.48 -24.41
C ALA A 319 6.70 -12.26 -25.65
N ALA A 320 5.37 -12.21 -25.49
CA ALA A 320 4.45 -11.98 -26.60
C ALA A 320 3.30 -11.06 -26.18
N GLY A 321 2.82 -10.26 -27.15
CA GLY A 321 1.58 -9.50 -26.98
C GLY A 321 1.65 -8.00 -27.24
N PRO A 322 2.65 -7.24 -26.77
CA PRO A 322 2.67 -5.78 -26.92
C PRO A 322 2.51 -5.32 -28.37
N GLY A 323 1.36 -4.70 -28.66
CA GLY A 323 1.04 -4.15 -29.97
C GLY A 323 0.92 -5.21 -31.08
N LEU A 324 0.55 -6.45 -30.77
CA LEU A 324 0.29 -7.48 -31.79
C LEU A 324 -1.01 -7.22 -32.56
N GLY A 325 -1.99 -6.53 -31.97
CA GLY A 325 -3.33 -6.37 -32.56
C GLY A 325 -4.26 -7.53 -32.19
N LYS A 326 -5.38 -7.68 -32.90
CA LYS A 326 -6.40 -8.72 -32.64
C LYS A 326 -6.32 -9.84 -33.67
N ASP A 327 -7.06 -10.93 -33.43
CA ASP A 327 -7.23 -12.07 -34.36
C ASP A 327 -5.93 -12.84 -34.67
N LEU A 328 -5.07 -13.02 -33.64
CA LEU A 328 -3.80 -13.75 -33.71
C LEU A 328 -3.79 -15.01 -32.84
N GLN A 329 -4.96 -15.61 -32.60
CA GLN A 329 -5.12 -16.84 -31.81
C GLN A 329 -4.20 -17.95 -32.31
N HIS A 330 -4.15 -18.20 -33.62
CA HIS A 330 -3.27 -19.23 -34.18
C HIS A 330 -1.78 -18.98 -33.90
N LEU A 331 -1.33 -17.72 -33.94
CA LEU A 331 0.05 -17.37 -33.56
C LEU A 331 0.33 -17.72 -32.09
N MET A 332 -0.63 -17.46 -31.20
CA MET A 332 -0.51 -17.79 -29.78
C MET A 332 -0.58 -19.31 -29.54
N GLU A 333 -1.49 -20.02 -30.21
CA GLU A 333 -1.59 -21.48 -30.18
C GLU A 333 -0.27 -22.13 -30.62
N ASP A 334 0.30 -21.66 -31.74
CA ASP A 334 1.57 -22.16 -32.25
C ASP A 334 2.72 -21.87 -31.27
N LEU A 335 2.78 -20.67 -30.69
CA LEU A 335 3.77 -20.35 -29.67
C LEU A 335 3.67 -21.30 -28.47
N LEU A 336 2.48 -21.42 -27.88
CA LEU A 336 2.24 -22.23 -26.69
C LEU A 336 2.42 -23.73 -26.96
N LYS A 337 2.14 -24.18 -28.20
CA LYS A 337 2.36 -25.56 -28.62
C LYS A 337 3.83 -25.88 -28.76
N ASN A 338 4.60 -24.99 -29.39
CA ASN A 338 5.99 -25.26 -29.78
C ASN A 338 7.03 -24.86 -28.74
N TYR A 339 6.71 -23.95 -27.81
CA TYR A 339 7.65 -23.47 -26.80
C TYR A 339 7.18 -23.80 -25.37
N LYS A 340 8.01 -24.54 -24.62
CA LYS A 340 7.68 -25.09 -23.29
C LYS A 340 8.51 -24.51 -22.13
N LYS A 341 9.37 -23.53 -22.41
CA LYS A 341 10.17 -22.80 -21.41
C LYS A 341 9.40 -21.54 -20.95
N PRO A 342 9.93 -20.70 -20.03
CA PRO A 342 9.18 -19.55 -19.51
C PRO A 342 8.70 -18.58 -20.59
N ILE A 343 7.43 -18.19 -20.50
CA ILE A 343 6.77 -17.24 -21.39
C ILE A 343 6.23 -16.07 -20.55
N VAL A 344 6.34 -14.85 -21.08
CA VAL A 344 5.69 -13.64 -20.56
C VAL A 344 4.61 -13.21 -21.56
N LEU A 345 3.35 -13.21 -21.13
CA LEU A 345 2.23 -12.77 -21.95
C LEU A 345 1.73 -11.41 -21.43
N ASP A 346 1.55 -10.45 -22.33
CA ASP A 346 1.12 -9.10 -21.98
C ASP A 346 0.15 -8.54 -23.04
N ALA A 347 -0.58 -7.48 -22.69
CA ALA A 347 -1.42 -6.70 -23.60
C ALA A 347 -2.33 -7.56 -24.50
N ASP A 348 -2.16 -7.46 -25.83
CA ASP A 348 -3.02 -8.15 -26.79
C ASP A 348 -3.00 -9.67 -26.61
N ALA A 349 -1.90 -10.27 -26.15
CA ALA A 349 -1.81 -11.72 -25.93
C ALA A 349 -2.66 -12.22 -24.75
N LEU A 350 -2.99 -11.35 -23.78
CA LEU A 350 -3.88 -11.70 -22.66
C LEU A 350 -5.36 -11.69 -23.06
N ASN A 351 -5.68 -11.07 -24.20
CA ASN A 351 -7.05 -10.92 -24.70
C ASN A 351 -7.42 -11.96 -25.77
N MET A 352 -6.55 -12.95 -26.05
CA MET A 352 -6.67 -13.89 -27.17
C MET A 352 -7.08 -15.31 -26.77
#